data_AF-A0A135Z5G7-F1
#
_entry.id   AF-A0A135Z5G7-F1
#
_cell.length_a   1.000
_cell.length_b   1.000
_cell.length_c   1.000
_cell.angle_alpha   90.00
_cell.angle_beta   90.00
_cell.angle_gamma   90.00
#
_symmetry.space_group_name_H-M   'P 1'
#
loop_
_entity.id
_entity.type
_entity.pdbx_description
1 polymer ?
#
loop_
_entity_poly.entity_id
_entity_poly.type
_entity_poly.pdbx_seq_one_letter_code
_entity_poly.pdbx_strand_id
1 'polypeptide(L)'
;MLILLAFCALFNVCKVSSRESFRILVAICIPALLIVIPLQNHDYANFGFDKYAGGRAIAIKDFQGYKNFRGLDQASRTISVSNDDFGTWYDEIDHNVNRYKGYKIIVNGFVSKSRSLGSNQFYVARHFMSCCILDMSPFGFVGEISSSSKNDFSLVKEHQWIHVIAHIDVGNVGNDNNRRSGVILRIDKISEAAPPSGYFYRQ
;
A
#
# COMPACT_ATOMS: atom_id res chain seq x y z
N MET A 1 -44.83 -5.79 -13.25
CA MET A 1 -46.00 -4.87 -13.23
C MET A 1 -45.58 -3.42 -13.06
N LEU A 2 -44.84 -3.05 -12.00
CA LEU A 2 -44.41 -1.66 -11.77
C LEU A 2 -43.49 -1.08 -12.87
N ILE A 3 -42.60 -1.89 -13.46
CA ILE A 3 -41.76 -1.49 -14.60
C ILE A 3 -42.60 -1.20 -15.85
N LEU A 4 -43.66 -1.99 -16.09
CA LEU A 4 -44.57 -1.78 -17.22
C LEU A 4 -45.36 -0.47 -17.07
N LEU A 5 -45.85 -0.19 -15.86
CA LEU A 5 -46.52 1.08 -15.51
C LEU A 5 -45.58 2.28 -15.64
N ALA A 6 -44.29 2.11 -15.32
CA ALA A 6 -43.27 3.14 -15.51
C ALA A 6 -43.07 3.49 -16.99
N PHE A 7 -42.99 2.48 -17.87
CA PHE A 7 -42.91 2.68 -19.32
C PHE A 7 -44.16 3.36 -19.87
N CYS A 8 -45.36 2.94 -19.44
CA CYS A 8 -46.61 3.59 -19.84
C CYS A 8 -46.72 5.05 -19.38
N ALA A 9 -46.15 5.39 -18.22
CA ALA A 9 -46.08 6.76 -17.72
C ALA A 9 -45.11 7.63 -18.55
N LEU A 10 -43.99 7.08 -19.01
CA LEU A 10 -42.99 7.78 -19.83
C LEU A 10 -43.55 8.23 -21.20
N PHE A 11 -44.46 7.44 -21.77
CA PHE A 11 -45.15 7.74 -23.02
C PHE A 11 -46.52 8.44 -22.83
N ASN A 12 -46.79 8.92 -21.60
CA ASN A 12 -48.01 9.65 -21.24
C ASN A 12 -49.33 8.87 -21.49
N VAL A 13 -49.25 7.53 -21.49
CA VAL A 13 -50.38 6.63 -21.80
C VAL A 13 -51.27 6.39 -20.58
N CYS A 14 -50.80 6.68 -19.35
CA CYS A 14 -51.57 6.50 -18.12
C CYS A 14 -51.40 7.68 -17.15
N LYS A 15 -52.51 8.14 -16.54
CA LYS A 15 -52.50 9.10 -15.42
C LYS A 15 -52.03 8.40 -14.15
N VAL A 16 -50.81 8.72 -13.69
CA VAL A 16 -50.22 8.15 -12.47
C VAL A 16 -50.57 9.00 -11.25
N SER A 17 -51.08 8.36 -10.19
CA SER A 17 -51.36 9.02 -8.90
C SER A 17 -50.06 9.32 -8.13
N SER A 18 -50.06 10.39 -7.32
CA SER A 18 -48.87 10.84 -6.55
C SER A 18 -48.25 9.76 -5.64
N ARG A 19 -49.07 8.81 -5.15
CA ARG A 19 -48.58 7.69 -4.32
C ARG A 19 -47.93 6.58 -5.16
N GLU A 20 -48.35 6.40 -6.41
CA GLU A 20 -47.78 5.40 -7.32
C GLU A 20 -46.52 5.91 -8.02
N SER A 21 -46.45 7.22 -8.28
CA SER A 21 -45.25 7.84 -8.86
C SER A 21 -44.02 7.69 -7.96
N PHE A 22 -44.17 7.81 -6.64
CA PHE A 22 -43.06 7.57 -5.70
C PHE A 22 -42.57 6.13 -5.72
N ARG A 23 -43.49 5.14 -5.78
CA ARG A 23 -43.11 3.71 -5.85
C ARG A 23 -42.43 3.38 -7.17
N ILE A 24 -42.88 3.99 -8.26
CA ILE A 24 -42.26 3.87 -9.59
C ILE A 24 -40.86 4.50 -9.60
N LEU A 25 -40.70 5.69 -9.04
CA LEU A 25 -39.40 6.37 -8.89
C LEU A 25 -38.41 5.48 -8.14
N VAL A 26 -38.78 4.97 -6.96
CA VAL A 26 -37.92 4.09 -6.16
C VAL A 26 -37.56 2.81 -6.93
N ALA A 27 -38.52 2.22 -7.65
CA ALA A 27 -38.30 0.99 -8.42
C ALA A 27 -37.41 1.17 -9.65
N ILE A 28 -37.24 2.39 -10.17
CA ILE A 28 -36.32 2.68 -11.28
C ILE A 28 -34.97 3.19 -10.73
N CYS A 29 -35.02 4.14 -9.79
CA CYS A 29 -33.83 4.78 -9.25
C CYS A 29 -32.95 3.81 -8.45
N ILE A 30 -33.50 2.87 -7.68
CA ILE A 30 -32.69 1.91 -6.93
C ILE A 30 -31.92 0.95 -7.86
N PRO A 31 -32.56 0.26 -8.83
CA PRO A 31 -31.81 -0.57 -9.78
C PRO A 31 -30.85 0.24 -10.65
N ALA A 32 -31.26 1.45 -11.08
CA ALA A 32 -30.37 2.32 -11.83
C ALA A 32 -29.15 2.74 -11.00
N LEU A 33 -29.33 3.08 -9.72
CA LEU A 33 -28.21 3.36 -8.80
C LEU A 33 -27.35 2.13 -8.57
N LEU A 34 -27.93 0.93 -8.38
CA LEU A 34 -27.15 -0.31 -8.23
C LEU A 34 -26.30 -0.66 -9.47
N ILE A 35 -26.70 -0.20 -10.66
CA ILE A 35 -25.93 -0.36 -11.91
C ILE A 35 -24.96 0.81 -12.13
N VAL A 36 -25.36 2.04 -11.78
CA VAL A 36 -24.54 3.25 -11.99
C VAL A 36 -23.45 3.40 -10.94
N ILE A 37 -23.68 3.01 -9.68
CA ILE A 37 -22.68 3.04 -8.62
C ILE A 37 -21.41 2.25 -9.02
N PRO A 38 -21.47 1.00 -9.52
CA PRO A 38 -20.26 0.30 -9.96
C PRO A 38 -19.63 0.91 -11.22
N LEU A 39 -20.40 1.61 -12.08
CA LEU A 39 -19.88 2.25 -13.30
C LEU A 39 -19.21 3.61 -13.04
N GLN A 40 -19.73 4.41 -12.10
CA GLN A 40 -19.10 5.65 -11.63
C GLN A 40 -17.84 5.36 -10.80
N ASN A 41 -17.78 4.16 -10.23
CA ASN A 41 -16.66 3.64 -9.48
C ASN A 41 -15.57 3.01 -10.36
N HIS A 42 -15.43 3.43 -11.63
CA HIS A 42 -14.30 3.03 -12.47
C HIS A 42 -12.93 3.41 -11.84
N ASP A 43 -12.92 4.42 -10.95
CA ASP A 43 -11.76 4.79 -10.15
C ASP A 43 -11.61 4.00 -8.82
N TYR A 44 -12.62 3.25 -8.38
CA TYR A 44 -12.51 2.35 -7.22
C TYR A 44 -11.95 0.98 -7.57
N ALA A 45 -11.75 0.66 -8.85
CA ALA A 45 -10.82 -0.41 -9.26
C ALA A 45 -9.37 -0.12 -8.79
N ASN A 46 -9.11 1.05 -8.20
CA ASN A 46 -7.86 1.40 -7.54
C ASN A 46 -7.86 1.23 -6.01
N PHE A 47 -8.98 0.85 -5.40
CA PHE A 47 -9.07 0.46 -3.98
C PHE A 47 -9.33 -1.05 -3.90
N GLY A 48 -8.29 -1.80 -4.22
CA GLY A 48 -8.38 -3.24 -4.32
C GLY A 48 -7.01 -3.85 -4.46
N PHE A 49 -6.83 -4.92 -3.71
CA PHE A 49 -5.74 -5.88 -3.77
C PHE A 49 -5.19 -6.18 -5.18
N ASP A 50 -6.04 -6.12 -6.20
CA ASP A 50 -5.80 -6.44 -7.61
C ASP A 50 -4.84 -5.49 -8.34
N LYS A 51 -4.70 -4.22 -7.93
CA LYS A 51 -3.80 -3.28 -8.63
C LYS A 51 -2.30 -3.54 -8.38
N TYR A 52 -1.94 -4.11 -7.23
CA TYR A 52 -0.53 -4.16 -6.77
C TYR A 52 -0.03 -5.57 -6.40
N ALA A 53 -0.92 -6.49 -6.05
CA ALA A 53 -0.57 -7.88 -5.78
C ALA A 53 -0.63 -8.77 -7.04
N GLY A 54 -0.64 -8.16 -8.23
CA GLY A 54 -0.80 -8.82 -9.53
C GLY A 54 0.09 -10.06 -9.71
N GLY A 55 -0.51 -11.22 -9.43
CA GLY A 55 -0.22 -12.54 -9.99
C GLY A 55 1.06 -13.26 -9.60
N ARG A 56 2.05 -12.61 -8.98
CA ARG A 56 3.37 -13.23 -8.74
C ARG A 56 3.69 -13.39 -7.25
N ALA A 57 3.81 -14.63 -6.80
CA ALA A 57 4.30 -14.96 -5.48
C ALA A 57 5.84 -14.95 -5.47
N ILE A 58 6.45 -14.20 -4.55
CA ILE A 58 7.90 -14.05 -4.39
C ILE A 58 8.29 -14.64 -3.04
N ALA A 59 9.07 -15.72 -3.05
CA ALA A 59 9.56 -16.33 -1.82
C ALA A 59 10.61 -15.42 -1.17
N ILE A 60 10.44 -15.13 0.12
CA ILE A 60 11.51 -14.59 0.96
C ILE A 60 12.53 -15.70 1.15
N LYS A 61 13.78 -15.46 0.75
CA LYS A 61 14.85 -16.46 0.79
C LYS A 61 15.72 -16.23 2.00
N ASP A 62 16.15 -17.31 2.65
CA ASP A 62 17.13 -17.23 3.71
C ASP A 62 18.46 -16.65 3.21
N PHE A 63 19.03 -15.75 4.00
CA PHE A 63 20.24 -15.02 3.63
C PHE A 63 21.48 -15.93 3.50
N GLN A 64 21.49 -17.07 4.20
CA GLN A 64 22.56 -18.09 4.11
C GLN A 64 22.70 -18.70 2.70
N GLY A 65 21.64 -18.68 1.88
CA GLY A 65 21.66 -19.19 0.50
C GLY A 65 22.17 -18.20 -0.55
N TYR A 66 22.40 -16.94 -0.19
CA TYR A 66 22.68 -15.86 -1.13
C TYR A 66 24.21 -15.62 -1.26
N LYS A 67 24.88 -16.40 -2.11
CA LYS A 67 26.35 -16.31 -2.31
C LYS A 67 26.88 -15.01 -2.95
N ASN A 68 26.03 -14.07 -3.35
CA ASN A 68 26.42 -12.76 -3.90
C ASN A 68 25.30 -11.75 -3.64
N PHE A 69 25.47 -10.86 -2.66
CA PHE A 69 24.46 -9.88 -2.26
C PHE A 69 24.11 -8.92 -3.41
N ARG A 70 23.02 -9.21 -4.13
CA ARG A 70 22.57 -8.36 -5.23
C ARG A 70 22.16 -7.02 -4.63
N GLY A 71 22.75 -5.97 -5.16
CA GLY A 71 22.53 -4.61 -4.70
C GLY A 71 23.44 -4.14 -3.57
N LEU A 72 24.25 -5.00 -2.94
CA LEU A 72 25.22 -4.56 -1.94
C LEU A 72 26.51 -4.10 -2.61
N ASP A 73 26.85 -2.84 -2.40
CA ASP A 73 28.18 -2.29 -2.62
C ASP A 73 28.83 -2.03 -1.26
N GLN A 74 29.80 -2.87 -0.90
CA GLN A 74 30.51 -2.77 0.37
C GLN A 74 31.49 -1.58 0.41
N ALA A 75 32.07 -1.20 -0.73
CA ALA A 75 33.04 -0.12 -0.80
C ALA A 75 32.37 1.24 -0.56
N SER A 76 31.20 1.45 -1.19
CA SER A 76 30.41 2.68 -1.00
C SER A 76 29.39 2.60 0.13
N ARG A 77 29.28 1.45 0.82
CA ARG A 77 28.27 1.17 1.85
C ARG A 77 26.84 1.49 1.38
N THR A 78 26.50 1.02 0.19
CA THR A 78 25.19 1.24 -0.44
C THR A 78 24.47 -0.08 -0.68
N ILE A 79 23.18 -0.13 -0.39
CA ILE A 79 22.28 -1.25 -0.66
C ILE A 79 21.21 -0.79 -1.65
N SER A 80 21.25 -1.28 -2.88
CA SER A 80 20.25 -1.04 -3.92
C SER A 80 19.28 -2.22 -3.99
N VAL A 81 18.13 -2.08 -3.34
CA VAL A 81 17.14 -3.15 -3.18
C VAL A 81 16.30 -3.25 -4.44
N SER A 82 16.44 -4.35 -5.18
CA SER A 82 15.55 -4.65 -6.31
C SER A 82 14.14 -4.99 -5.81
N ASN A 83 13.13 -4.85 -6.66
CA ASN A 83 11.74 -5.13 -6.26
C ASN A 83 11.51 -6.57 -5.79
N ASP A 84 12.30 -7.54 -6.28
CA ASP A 84 12.17 -8.97 -5.96
C ASP A 84 13.02 -9.37 -4.75
N ASP A 85 14.07 -8.61 -4.46
CA ASP A 85 14.95 -8.85 -3.31
C ASP A 85 14.47 -8.12 -2.04
N PHE A 86 13.36 -7.36 -2.10
CA PHE A 86 12.85 -6.57 -0.96
C PHE A 86 12.67 -7.42 0.30
N GLY A 87 11.96 -8.55 0.20
CA GLY A 87 11.70 -9.41 1.36
C GLY A 87 12.98 -9.99 1.97
N THR A 88 13.93 -10.41 1.13
CA THR A 88 15.24 -10.94 1.57
C THR A 88 16.09 -9.88 2.26
N TRP A 89 16.13 -8.66 1.70
CA TRP A 89 16.86 -7.54 2.32
C TRP A 89 16.20 -7.07 3.61
N TYR A 90 14.87 -7.06 3.67
CA TYR A 90 14.12 -6.77 4.89
C TYR A 90 14.49 -7.75 6.00
N ASP A 91 14.41 -9.05 5.73
CA ASP A 91 14.70 -10.09 6.72
C ASP A 91 16.16 -10.02 7.20
N GLU A 92 17.14 -9.83 6.30
CA GLU A 92 18.54 -9.68 6.72
C GLU A 92 18.76 -8.44 7.59
N ILE A 93 18.26 -7.28 7.17
CA ILE A 93 18.52 -6.03 7.89
C ILE A 93 17.82 -6.07 9.26
N ASP A 94 16.63 -6.68 9.36
CA ASP A 94 15.93 -6.85 10.63
C ASP A 94 16.72 -7.71 11.62
N HIS A 95 17.32 -8.81 11.16
CA HIS A 95 18.13 -9.69 12.00
C HIS A 95 19.56 -9.18 12.25
N ASN A 96 20.13 -8.41 11.32
CA ASN A 96 21.56 -8.03 11.31
C ASN A 96 21.79 -6.51 11.24
N VAL A 97 20.87 -5.69 11.78
CA VAL A 97 20.91 -4.22 11.65
C VAL A 97 22.25 -3.59 12.03
N ASN A 98 22.94 -4.11 13.04
CA ASN A 98 24.23 -3.58 13.48
C ASN A 98 25.32 -3.62 12.40
N ARG A 99 25.24 -4.56 11.44
CA ARG A 99 26.16 -4.65 10.29
C ARG A 99 25.91 -3.55 9.27
N TYR A 100 24.65 -3.15 9.12
CA TYR A 100 24.19 -2.23 8.08
C TYR A 100 23.90 -0.82 8.60
N LYS A 101 24.06 -0.58 9.90
CA LYS A 101 23.93 0.75 10.48
C LYS A 101 24.85 1.75 9.75
N GLY A 102 24.26 2.85 9.31
CA GLY A 102 24.93 3.90 8.53
C GLY A 102 25.07 3.61 7.03
N TYR A 103 24.65 2.44 6.54
CA TYR A 103 24.59 2.19 5.10
C TYR A 103 23.47 3.02 4.48
N LYS A 104 23.71 3.47 3.25
CA LYS A 104 22.68 4.05 2.40
C LYS A 104 21.85 2.91 1.80
N ILE A 105 20.53 3.01 1.90
CA ILE A 105 19.59 2.09 1.26
C ILE A 105 18.76 2.83 0.21
N ILE A 106 18.62 2.20 -0.94
CA ILE A 106 17.79 2.66 -2.05
C ILE A 106 16.74 1.59 -2.28
N VAL A 107 15.46 1.92 -2.03
CA VAL A 107 14.38 0.93 -2.01
C VAL A 107 13.06 1.52 -2.50
N ASN A 108 12.26 0.70 -3.18
CA ASN A 108 10.90 1.04 -3.56
C ASN A 108 9.90 0.37 -2.61
N GLY A 109 8.86 1.10 -2.24
CA GLY A 109 7.74 0.58 -1.47
C GLY A 109 6.53 1.50 -1.58
N PHE A 110 5.37 1.02 -1.14
CA PHE A 110 4.23 1.91 -0.93
C PHE A 110 4.21 2.41 0.51
N VAL A 111 3.61 3.57 0.70
CA VAL A 111 3.44 4.19 2.00
C VAL A 111 2.32 3.47 2.73
N SER A 112 2.60 2.92 3.90
CA SER A 112 1.55 2.47 4.83
C SER A 112 1.65 3.20 6.17
N LYS A 113 0.62 3.97 6.50
CA LYS A 113 0.51 4.71 7.75
C LYS A 113 -0.27 3.89 8.76
N SER A 114 0.18 3.92 10.00
CA SER A 114 -0.52 3.30 11.12
C SER A 114 -0.59 4.27 12.28
N ARG A 115 -1.71 4.24 13.01
CA ARG A 115 -1.84 4.97 14.29
C ARG A 115 -0.85 4.51 15.35
N SER A 116 -0.29 3.30 15.16
CA SER A 116 0.74 2.72 16.01
C SER A 116 2.13 3.30 15.77
N LEU A 117 2.32 4.14 14.75
CA LEU A 117 3.60 4.79 14.43
C LEU A 117 3.65 6.23 14.94
N GLY A 118 4.86 6.78 15.08
CA GLY A 118 5.06 8.20 15.33
C GLY A 118 4.48 9.09 14.21
N SER A 119 4.18 10.35 14.51
CA SER A 119 3.53 11.26 13.56
C SER A 119 4.37 11.60 12.32
N ASN A 120 5.67 11.34 12.36
CA ASN A 120 6.63 11.50 11.26
C ASN A 120 7.12 10.14 10.71
N GLN A 121 6.48 9.04 11.11
CA GLN A 121 6.84 7.68 10.73
C GLN A 121 5.78 7.05 9.84
N PHE A 122 6.22 6.20 8.93
CA PHE A 122 5.37 5.39 8.06
C PHE A 122 6.15 4.15 7.62
N TYR A 123 5.45 3.12 7.16
CA TYR A 123 6.12 1.98 6.55
C TYR A 123 6.41 2.27 5.08
N VAL A 124 7.64 1.99 4.66
CA VAL A 124 8.01 1.76 3.25
C VAL A 124 7.77 0.27 2.99
N ALA A 125 6.57 -0.04 2.50
CA ALA A 125 6.00 -1.37 2.57
C ALA A 125 5.89 -2.09 1.23
N ARG A 126 5.80 -3.42 1.32
CA ARG A 126 5.34 -4.34 0.28
C ARG A 126 4.23 -5.22 0.86
N HIS A 127 3.55 -5.98 0.00
CA HIS A 127 2.51 -6.90 0.45
C HIS A 127 3.14 -8.23 0.86
N PHE A 128 2.75 -8.73 2.03
CA PHE A 128 3.11 -10.05 2.55
C PHE A 128 1.85 -10.91 2.69
N MET A 129 1.93 -12.14 2.22
CA MET A 129 0.90 -13.16 2.37
C MET A 129 1.32 -14.13 3.48
N SER A 130 0.59 -14.12 4.59
CA SER A 130 0.89 -15.01 5.73
C SER A 130 0.38 -16.42 5.49
N CYS A 131 -0.84 -16.58 4.94
CA CYS A 131 -1.41 -17.89 4.65
C CYS A 131 -2.21 -17.95 3.34
N CYS A 132 -2.93 -16.89 2.98
CA CYS A 132 -3.78 -16.87 1.80
C CYS A 132 -4.00 -15.43 1.31
N ILE A 133 -4.66 -15.29 0.16
CA ILE A 133 -4.95 -14.00 -0.46
C ILE A 133 -5.71 -13.02 0.44
N LEU A 134 -6.53 -13.54 1.38
CA LEU A 134 -7.30 -12.75 2.34
C LEU A 134 -6.48 -12.31 3.55
N ASP A 135 -5.33 -12.94 3.78
CA ASP A 135 -4.40 -12.65 4.88
C ASP A 135 -3.15 -11.95 4.35
N MET A 136 -3.40 -10.90 3.57
CA MET A 136 -2.40 -10.00 3.01
C MET A 136 -2.26 -8.78 3.90
N SER A 137 -1.04 -8.51 4.32
CA SER A 137 -0.71 -7.35 5.15
C SER A 137 0.49 -6.58 4.60
N PRO A 138 0.55 -5.25 4.76
CA PRO A 138 1.77 -4.50 4.51
C PRO A 138 2.87 -4.96 5.47
N PHE A 139 4.07 -5.16 4.95
CA PHE A 139 5.30 -5.34 5.73
C PHE A 139 6.43 -4.52 5.12
N GLY A 140 7.39 -4.12 5.94
CA GLY A 140 8.55 -3.37 5.45
C GLY A 140 9.20 -2.53 6.53
N PHE A 141 10.08 -1.63 6.10
CA PHE A 141 10.85 -0.79 7.00
C PHE A 141 10.05 0.39 7.49
N VAL A 142 10.31 0.83 8.72
CA VAL A 142 9.80 2.12 9.22
C VAL A 142 10.70 3.22 8.71
N GLY A 143 10.17 4.10 7.87
CA GLY A 143 10.79 5.34 7.46
C GLY A 143 10.45 6.45 8.45
N GLU A 144 11.44 7.27 8.79
CA GLU A 144 11.24 8.47 9.61
C GLU A 144 11.75 9.71 8.86
N ILE A 145 10.86 10.69 8.70
CA ILE A 145 11.22 12.00 8.15
C ILE A 145 11.65 12.92 9.30
N SER A 146 12.76 13.60 9.09
CA SER A 146 13.26 14.59 10.05
C SER A 146 12.25 15.72 10.24
N SER A 147 12.16 16.23 11.47
CA SER A 147 11.27 17.35 11.81
C SER A 147 11.56 18.63 11.03
N SER A 148 12.77 18.79 10.50
CA SER A 148 13.16 19.93 9.65
C SER A 148 12.63 19.82 8.21
N SER A 149 12.23 18.63 7.77
CA SER A 149 11.68 18.35 6.43
C SER A 149 10.18 18.02 6.47
N LYS A 150 9.45 18.54 7.47
CA LYS A 150 8.02 18.26 7.69
C LYS A 150 7.12 18.55 6.48
N ASN A 151 7.51 19.48 5.61
CA ASN A 151 6.78 19.77 4.38
C ASN A 151 6.76 18.59 3.40
N ASP A 152 7.73 17.67 3.48
CA ASP A 152 7.77 16.48 2.62
C ASP A 152 6.84 15.37 3.13
N PHE A 153 6.59 15.29 4.45
CA PHE A 153 5.71 14.27 5.03
C PHE A 153 4.23 14.48 4.70
N SER A 154 3.76 15.74 4.64
CA SER A 154 2.37 16.05 4.28
C SER A 154 2.04 15.68 2.83
N LEU A 155 3.06 15.61 1.96
CA LEU A 155 2.93 15.23 0.55
C LEU A 155 2.84 13.71 0.36
N VAL A 156 3.31 12.94 1.34
CA VAL A 156 3.31 11.47 1.29
C VAL A 156 1.91 10.94 1.64
N LYS A 157 1.22 10.36 0.65
CA LYS A 157 -0.15 9.83 0.79
C LYS A 157 -0.15 8.33 1.08
N GLU A 158 -1.19 7.85 1.77
CA GLU A 158 -1.39 6.42 1.98
C GLU A 158 -1.45 5.68 0.64
N HIS A 159 -0.83 4.49 0.57
CA HIS A 159 -0.71 3.64 -0.61
C HIS A 159 0.05 4.25 -1.80
N GLN A 160 0.64 5.44 -1.66
CA GLN A 160 1.49 6.03 -2.70
C GLN A 160 2.77 5.22 -2.84
N TRP A 161 3.11 4.85 -4.07
CA TRP A 161 4.38 4.21 -4.38
C TRP A 161 5.50 5.23 -4.46
N ILE A 162 6.57 4.94 -3.74
CA ILE A 162 7.69 5.83 -3.57
C ILE A 162 9.02 5.10 -3.79
N HIS A 163 9.96 5.84 -4.34
CA HIS A 163 11.38 5.53 -4.37
C HIS A 163 12.04 6.28 -3.22
N VAL A 164 12.73 5.54 -2.35
CA VAL A 164 13.32 6.07 -1.13
C VAL A 164 14.83 5.92 -1.17
N ILE A 165 15.52 7.01 -0.87
CA ILE A 165 16.94 7.02 -0.51
C ILE A 165 17.02 7.42 0.96
N ALA A 166 17.67 6.57 1.76
CA ALA A 166 17.74 6.73 3.20
C ALA A 166 19.02 6.14 3.78
N HIS A 167 19.29 6.43 5.04
CA HIS A 167 20.30 5.75 5.84
C HIS A 167 19.66 4.79 6.84
N ILE A 168 20.23 3.60 6.98
CA ILE A 168 19.80 2.59 7.96
C ILE A 168 20.31 2.99 9.35
N ASP A 169 19.41 3.00 10.34
CA ASP A 169 19.74 3.30 11.73
C ASP A 169 18.94 2.39 12.68
N VAL A 170 19.31 2.40 13.96
CA VAL A 170 18.54 1.81 15.04
C VAL A 170 17.93 2.95 15.85
N GLY A 171 16.60 2.96 15.94
CA GLY A 171 15.88 4.05 16.57
C GLY A 171 14.58 3.62 17.24
N ASN A 172 13.85 4.61 17.73
CA ASN A 172 12.55 4.42 18.34
C ASN A 172 11.49 4.29 17.24
N VAL A 173 10.88 3.11 17.13
CA VAL A 173 9.74 2.84 16.26
C VAL A 173 8.47 2.86 17.09
N GLY A 174 7.44 3.58 16.63
CA GLY A 174 6.15 3.65 17.29
C GLY A 174 5.83 5.02 17.87
N ASN A 175 4.60 5.18 18.36
CA ASN A 175 4.19 6.34 19.13
C ASN A 175 4.56 6.18 20.60
N ASP A 176 4.25 7.18 21.43
CA ASP A 176 4.62 7.22 22.85
C ASP A 176 4.07 6.03 23.66
N ASN A 177 2.95 5.43 23.25
CA ASN A 177 2.30 4.31 23.96
C ASN A 177 2.87 2.94 23.59
N ASN A 178 3.57 2.80 22.46
CA ASN A 178 4.00 1.51 21.92
C ASN A 178 5.41 1.57 21.30
N ARG A 179 6.25 2.44 21.88
CA ARG A 179 7.62 2.67 21.42
C ARG A 179 8.50 1.45 21.66
N ARG A 180 9.20 1.02 20.62
CA ARG A 180 10.19 -0.07 20.65
C ARG A 180 11.46 0.33 19.92
N SER A 181 12.60 -0.22 20.34
CA SER A 181 13.84 -0.08 19.55
C SER A 181 13.77 -1.01 18.34
N GLY A 182 14.16 -0.53 17.17
CA GLY A 182 14.15 -1.33 15.94
C GLY A 182 14.84 -0.63 14.77
N VAL A 183 14.82 -1.29 13.61
CA VAL A 183 15.33 -0.73 12.35
C VAL A 183 14.50 0.49 11.94
N ILE A 184 15.17 1.59 11.62
CA ILE A 184 14.54 2.79 11.10
C ILE A 184 15.33 3.30 9.88
N LEU A 185 14.62 3.72 8.84
CA LEU A 185 15.21 4.38 7.69
C LEU A 185 15.11 5.89 7.89
N ARG A 186 16.25 6.55 8.08
CA ARG A 186 16.36 8.00 8.11
C ARG A 186 16.25 8.51 6.68
N ILE A 187 15.10 9.06 6.33
CA ILE A 187 14.78 9.41 4.95
C ILE A 187 15.57 10.65 4.51
N ASP A 188 16.34 10.52 3.43
CA ASP A 188 17.04 11.64 2.80
C ASP A 188 16.26 12.21 1.62
N LYS A 189 15.68 11.33 0.80
CA LYS A 189 14.93 11.71 -0.40
C LYS A 189 13.79 10.73 -0.68
N ILE A 190 12.66 11.29 -1.10
CA ILE A 190 11.50 10.58 -1.61
C ILE A 190 11.21 11.09 -3.02
N SER A 191 10.90 10.18 -3.94
CA SER A 191 10.28 10.51 -5.22
C SER A 191 9.18 9.50 -5.53
N GLU A 192 8.29 9.83 -6.46
CA GLU A 192 7.25 8.90 -6.92
C GLU A 192 7.88 7.72 -7.67
N ALA A 193 7.26 6.55 -7.54
CA ALA A 193 7.66 5.32 -8.24
C ALA A 193 6.46 4.61 -8.85
N ALA A 194 6.69 3.87 -9.93
CA ALA A 194 5.68 2.97 -10.46
C ALA A 194 5.54 1.71 -9.58
N PRO A 195 4.33 1.18 -9.39
CA PRO A 195 4.13 -0.06 -8.66
C PRO A 195 4.77 -1.26 -9.37
N PRO A 196 5.59 -2.08 -8.67
CA PRO A 196 6.00 -3.39 -9.15
C PRO A 196 4.89 -4.44 -9.00
N SER A 197 5.02 -5.56 -9.71
CA SER A 197 4.14 -6.71 -9.55
C SER A 197 4.65 -7.70 -8.50
N GLY A 198 3.70 -8.28 -7.77
CA GLY A 198 3.91 -9.43 -6.90
C GLY A 198 3.91 -9.12 -5.40
N TYR A 199 3.73 -10.18 -4.62
CA TYR A 199 3.67 -10.18 -3.16
C TYR A 199 4.67 -11.19 -2.58
N PHE A 200 5.04 -11.00 -1.32
CA PHE A 200 6.00 -11.85 -0.63
C PHE A 200 5.31 -12.91 0.22
N TYR A 201 5.95 -14.06 0.39
CA TYR A 201 5.54 -15.10 1.33
C TYR A 201 6.77 -15.81 1.90
N ARG A 202 6.62 -16.46 3.06
CA ARG A 202 7.66 -17.34 3.61
C ARG A 202 7.43 -18.78 3.14
N GLN A 203 8.51 -19.44 2.72
CA GLN A 203 8.52 -20.86 2.37
C GLN A 203 8.64 -21.73 3.62
#